data_AF-A0A378B098-F1
#
_entry.id   AF-A0A378B098-F1
#
_cell.length_a   1.000
_cell.length_b   1.000
_cell.length_c   1.000
_cell.angle_alpha   90.00
_cell.angle_beta   90.00
_cell.angle_gamma   90.00
#
_symmetry.space_group_name_H-M   'P 1'
#
loop_
_entity.id
_entity.type
_entity.pdbx_description
1 polymer ?
#
loop_
_entity_poly.entity_id
_entity_poly.type
_entity_poly.pdbx_seq_one_letter_code
_entity_poly.pdbx_strand_id
1 'polypeptide(L)'
;MAEPTLSEKLRTGNLFAEQCPSRDVLKHVTSRWGVLILVALREGTHRFSDLRRKMGGVSEKMLAQSLQALEQDGFIDPRLLSGGAPAR
;
A
#
# COMPACT_ATOMS: atom_id res chain seq x y z
N MET A 1 11.54 -32.55 5.28
CA MET A 1 11.07 -31.16 5.41
C MET A 1 12.11 -30.44 6.24
N ALA A 2 12.92 -29.57 5.63
CA ALA A 2 13.99 -28.86 6.34
C ALA A 2 13.38 -27.76 7.21
N GLU A 3 13.73 -27.71 8.50
CA GLU A 3 13.35 -26.59 9.35
C GLU A 3 14.04 -25.31 8.84
N PRO A 4 13.30 -24.21 8.65
CA PRO A 4 13.88 -22.96 8.18
C PRO A 4 14.83 -22.41 9.24
N THR A 5 15.99 -21.95 8.78
CA THR A 5 17.04 -21.35 9.61
C THR A 5 16.52 -20.10 10.32
N LEU A 6 17.15 -19.75 11.46
CA LEU A 6 16.80 -18.54 12.21
C LEU A 6 16.87 -17.27 11.33
N SER A 7 17.82 -17.22 10.38
CA SER A 7 17.95 -16.13 9.41
C SER A 7 16.78 -16.05 8.41
N GLU A 8 16.18 -17.18 8.00
CA GLU A 8 14.98 -17.21 7.16
C GLU A 8 13.73 -16.80 7.95
N LYS A 9 13.62 -17.22 9.21
CA LYS A 9 12.54 -16.82 10.13
C LYS A 9 12.57 -15.31 10.45
N LEU A 10 13.76 -14.70 10.49
CA LEU A 10 13.92 -13.26 10.73
C LEU A 10 13.69 -12.40 9.48
N ARG A 11 13.96 -12.94 8.27
CA ARG A 11 13.71 -12.24 6.99
C ARG A 11 12.23 -12.14 6.63
N THR A 12 11.44 -13.07 7.14
CA THR A 12 10.01 -13.19 6.84
C THR A 12 9.27 -12.82 8.12
N GLY A 13 8.92 -11.54 8.28
CA GLY A 13 8.25 -11.05 9.49
C GLY A 13 7.13 -11.99 9.95
N ASN A 14 7.13 -12.33 11.25
CA ASN A 14 6.17 -13.30 11.77
C ASN A 14 4.77 -12.68 11.93
N LEU A 15 3.95 -12.76 10.89
CA LEU A 15 2.57 -12.27 10.88
C LEU A 15 1.69 -12.85 12.01
N PHE A 16 2.05 -14.04 12.53
CA PHE A 16 1.33 -14.68 13.62
C PHE A 16 1.70 -14.11 15.00
N ALA A 17 2.81 -13.38 15.13
CA ALA A 17 3.15 -12.66 16.36
C ALA A 17 2.28 -11.40 16.53
N GLU A 18 1.78 -11.15 17.74
CA GLU A 18 0.86 -10.04 18.01
C GLU A 18 1.43 -8.66 17.68
N GLN A 19 2.73 -8.47 17.92
CA GLN A 19 3.41 -7.17 17.79
C GLN A 19 4.24 -7.08 16.50
N CYS A 20 3.92 -7.89 15.49
CA CYS A 20 4.67 -7.84 14.24
C CYS A 20 4.30 -6.59 13.44
N PRO A 21 5.27 -5.71 13.09
CA PRO A 21 5.00 -4.50 12.30
C PRO A 21 4.42 -4.82 10.91
N SER A 22 4.62 -6.05 10.42
CA SER A 22 4.03 -6.54 9.18
C SER A 22 2.50 -6.63 9.22
N ARG A 23 1.89 -6.68 10.41
CA ARG A 23 0.42 -6.63 10.56
C ARG A 23 -0.16 -5.27 10.22
N ASP A 24 0.56 -4.18 10.50
CA ASP A 24 0.10 -2.83 10.16
C ASP A 24 0.10 -2.63 8.64
N VAL A 25 1.18 -3.07 7.99
CA VAL A 25 1.28 -3.12 6.52
C VAL A 25 0.11 -3.92 5.93
N LEU A 26 -0.17 -5.11 6.49
CA LEU A 26 -1.28 -5.94 6.05
C LEU A 26 -2.62 -5.22 6.21
N LYS A 27 -2.83 -4.57 7.35
CA LYS A 27 -4.06 -3.79 7.64
C LYS A 27 -4.25 -2.65 6.65
N HIS A 28 -3.19 -1.96 6.24
CA HIS A 28 -3.26 -0.90 5.26
C HIS A 28 -3.69 -1.42 3.88
N VAL A 29 -3.07 -2.49 3.40
CA VAL A 29 -3.41 -3.08 2.09
C VAL A 29 -4.77 -3.77 2.06
N THR A 30 -5.22 -4.35 3.18
CA THR A 30 -6.54 -4.98 3.29
C THR A 30 -7.66 -3.99 3.66
N SER A 31 -7.34 -2.72 3.86
CA SER A 31 -8.36 -1.71 4.16
C SER A 31 -9.30 -1.51 2.96
N ARG A 32 -10.54 -1.06 3.23
CA ARG A 32 -11.58 -0.83 2.22
C ARG A 32 -11.07 0.02 1.04
N TRP A 33 -10.25 1.03 1.33
CA TRP A 33 -9.70 1.93 0.32
C TRP A 33 -8.33 1.48 -0.18
N GLY A 34 -7.49 0.89 0.68
CA GLY A 34 -6.16 0.42 0.31
C GLY A 34 -6.20 -0.60 -0.83
N VAL A 35 -7.10 -1.58 -0.77
CA VAL A 35 -7.23 -2.58 -1.83
C VAL A 35 -7.71 -1.94 -3.15
N LEU A 36 -8.64 -0.97 -3.08
CA LEU A 36 -9.15 -0.27 -4.26
C LEU A 36 -8.09 0.63 -4.90
N ILE A 37 -7.26 1.28 -4.08
CA ILE A 37 -6.11 2.06 -4.55
C ILE A 37 -5.12 1.14 -5.28
N LEU A 38 -4.74 0.01 -4.68
CA LEU A 38 -3.81 -0.94 -5.29
C LEU A 38 -4.35 -1.53 -6.60
N VAL A 39 -5.63 -1.87 -6.65
CA VAL A 39 -6.29 -2.35 -7.87
C VAL A 39 -6.32 -1.27 -8.95
N ALA A 40 -6.64 -0.03 -8.59
CA ALA A 40 -6.61 1.08 -9.54
C ALA A 40 -5.19 1.30 -10.08
N LEU A 41 -4.18 1.34 -9.21
CA LEU A 41 -2.79 1.56 -9.62
C LEU A 41 -2.20 0.43 -10.47
N ARG A 42 -2.79 -0.78 -10.45
CA ARG A 42 -2.43 -1.85 -11.40
C ARG A 42 -2.81 -1.53 -12.84
N GLU A 43 -3.84 -0.73 -13.07
CA GLU A 43 -4.25 -0.30 -14.42
C GLU A 43 -3.35 0.81 -14.97
N GLY A 44 -2.61 1.50 -14.10
CA GLY A 44 -1.65 2.52 -14.47
C GLY A 44 -1.56 3.66 -13.47
N THR A 45 -0.83 4.70 -13.86
CA THR A 45 -0.67 5.91 -13.05
C THR A 45 -1.97 6.69 -12.99
N HIS A 46 -2.46 6.96 -11.78
CA HIS A 46 -3.68 7.72 -11.55
C HIS A 46 -3.41 8.98 -10.74
N ARG A 47 -4.07 10.08 -11.14
CA ARG A 47 -4.11 11.30 -10.31
C ARG A 47 -5.04 11.08 -9.13
N PHE A 48 -4.81 11.86 -8.07
CA PHE A 48 -5.64 11.84 -6.87
C PHE A 48 -7.15 12.01 -7.16
N SER A 49 -7.49 12.93 -8.06
CA SER A 49 -8.87 13.21 -8.47
C SER A 49 -9.54 12.02 -9.18
N ASP A 50 -8.78 11.25 -9.95
CA ASP A 50 -9.30 10.06 -10.65
C ASP A 50 -9.54 8.92 -9.67
N LEU A 51 -8.62 8.70 -8.72
CA LEU A 51 -8.80 7.73 -7.64
C LEU A 51 -10.05 8.04 -6.81
N ARG A 52 -10.24 9.30 -6.43
CA ARG A 52 -11.44 9.76 -5.71
C ARG A 52 -12.72 9.49 -6.48
N ARG A 53 -12.74 9.78 -7.79
CA ARG A 53 -13.91 9.55 -8.65
C ARG A 53 -14.20 8.06 -8.81
N LYS A 54 -13.16 7.24 -8.99
CA LYS A 54 -13.26 5.79 -9.18
C LYS A 54 -13.76 5.06 -7.93
N MET A 55 -13.38 5.55 -6.74
CA MET A 55 -13.75 4.96 -5.45
C MET A 55 -15.13 5.39 -4.92
N GLY A 56 -15.75 6.42 -5.47
CA GLY A 56 -17.16 6.79 -5.21
C GLY A 56 -17.59 6.79 -3.73
N GLY A 57 -17.51 7.94 -3.07
CA GLY A 57 -17.93 8.09 -1.66
C GLY A 57 -16.80 8.01 -0.63
N VAL A 58 -15.54 7.98 -1.07
CA VAL A 58 -14.39 8.21 -0.20
C VAL A 58 -14.23 9.71 0.09
N SER A 59 -14.06 10.05 1.36
CA SER A 59 -13.68 11.41 1.77
C SER A 59 -12.23 11.70 1.37
N GLU A 60 -11.96 12.93 0.97
CA GLU A 60 -10.62 13.39 0.56
C GLU A 60 -9.55 13.10 1.61
N LYS A 61 -9.89 13.35 2.89
CA LYS A 61 -9.03 13.02 4.03
C LYS A 61 -8.73 11.52 4.14
N MET A 62 -9.73 10.66 3.94
CA MET A 62 -9.55 9.21 4.03
C MET A 62 -8.72 8.66 2.88
N LEU A 63 -8.91 9.20 1.68
CA LEU A 63 -8.10 8.85 0.51
C LEU A 63 -6.64 9.26 0.73
N ALA A 64 -6.41 10.50 1.18
CA ALA A 64 -5.06 10.99 1.48
C ALA A 64 -4.38 10.16 2.57
N GLN A 65 -5.08 9.83 3.66
CA GLN A 65 -4.55 8.98 4.72
C GLN A 65 -4.19 7.58 4.23
N SER A 66 -5.03 7.00 3.37
CA SER A 66 -4.78 5.65 2.82
C SER A 66 -3.59 5.66 1.85
N LEU A 67 -3.48 6.70 1.02
CA LEU A 67 -2.32 6.88 0.13
C LEU A 67 -1.02 7.09 0.92
N GLN A 68 -1.06 7.90 1.98
CA GLN A 68 0.11 8.15 2.82
C GLN A 68 0.57 6.88 3.56
N ALA A 69 -0.36 6.05 4.04
CA ALA A 69 -0.02 4.76 4.64
C ALA A 69 0.65 3.82 3.63
N LEU A 70 0.07 3.70 2.42
CA LEU A 70 0.64 2.88 1.34
C LEU A 70 1.98 3.42 0.81
N GLU A 71 2.20 4.73 0.85
CA GLU A 71 3.48 5.36 0.54
C GLU A 71 4.53 5.03 1.60
N GLN A 72 4.18 5.15 2.89
CA GLN A 72 5.07 4.79 4.00
C GLN A 72 5.43 3.30 3.98
N ASP A 73 4.49 2.44 3.60
CA ASP A 73 4.71 1.01 3.41
C ASP A 73 5.57 0.70 2.16
N GLY A 74 5.81 1.68 1.28
CA GLY A 74 6.60 1.54 0.06
C GLY A 74 5.84 0.97 -1.14
N PHE A 75 4.50 0.87 -1.07
CA PHE A 75 3.67 0.37 -2.18
C PHE A 75 3.40 1.42 -3.26
N ILE A 76 3.53 2.71 -2.93
CA ILE A 76 3.26 3.82 -3.84
C ILE A 76 4.45 4.76 -3.85
N ASP A 77 4.93 5.13 -5.04
CA ASP A 77 5.86 6.25 -5.18
C ASP A 77 5.06 7.54 -5.33
N PRO A 78 5.21 8.54 -4.43
CA PRO A 78 4.50 9.81 -4.49
C PRO A 78 4.76 10.57 -5.79
N ARG A 79 5.91 10.32 -6.45
CA ARG A 79 6.26 10.93 -7.73
C ARG A 79 5.38 10.47 -8.87
N LEU A 80 4.69 9.34 -8.75
CA LEU A 80 3.75 8.87 -9.76
C LEU A 80 2.37 9.54 -9.62
N LEU A 81 2.02 10.07 -8.44
CA LEU A 81 0.74 10.78 -8.25
C LEU A 81 0.76 12.19 -8.86
N SER A 82 1.94 12.82 -8.92
CA SER A 82 2.20 13.98 -9.77
C SER A 82 2.52 13.46 -11.16
N GLY A 83 1.67 13.68 -12.16
CA GLY A 83 1.91 13.21 -13.53
C GLY A 83 3.12 13.86 -14.23
N GLY A 84 4.32 13.68 -13.71
CA GLY A 84 5.60 13.97 -14.33
C GLY A 84 6.25 12.65 -14.74
N ALA A 85 6.49 12.50 -16.04
CA ALA A 85 7.20 11.37 -16.62
C ALA A 85 8.49 11.03 -15.84
N PRO A 86 8.93 9.75 -15.82
CA PRO A 86 10.20 9.38 -15.22
C PRO A 86 11.33 10.14 -15.92
N ALA A 87 12.04 10.98 -15.17
CA ALA A 87 13.34 11.47 -15.59
C ALA A 87 14.34 10.30 -15.46
N ARG A 88 14.51 9.60 -16.58
CA ARG A 88 15.70 8.93 -17.11
C ARG A 88 16.64 8.18 -16.16
#